data_AF-A0A4Q3MJY5-F1
#
_entry.id   AF-A0A4Q3MJY5-F1
#
_cell.length_a   1.000
_cell.length_b   1.000
_cell.length_c   1.000
_cell.angle_alpha   90.00
_cell.angle_beta   90.00
_cell.angle_gamma   90.00
#
_symmetry.space_group_name_H-M   'P 1'
#
loop_
_entity.id
_entity.type
_entity.pdbx_description
1 polymer ?
#
loop_
_entity_poly.entity_id
_entity_poly.type
_entity_poly.pdbx_seq_one_letter_code
_entity_poly.pdbx_strand_id
1 'polypeptide(L)'
;MTPRQARAARAMLGLSMKEVCTMAGVGKRTLTEFEGGNRAVYPATENKIKSFYLSQGLSFSPPEDGEAIRFAIAEENSSLAAAEVRDKTEILDILQSTEVLELISNSLEIHKIIDQRPNISRAVIIETLKRSGFNQKDLSVQIGCTPSFINSITSGKKSLPIKYASFIQKYFDKSEFDVEKALQNEKRSEKLLAEIIALQQKYVAIWRSIN
;
A
#
# COMPACT_ATOMS: atom_id res chain seq x y z
N MET A 1 21.03 -2.11 -31.65
CA MET A 1 21.71 -3.43 -31.71
C MET A 1 21.20 -4.09 -32.98
N THR A 2 22.07 -4.58 -33.86
CA THR A 2 21.58 -5.11 -35.14
C THR A 2 20.99 -6.52 -35.02
N PRO A 3 20.11 -6.96 -35.96
CA PRO A 3 19.61 -8.33 -36.03
C PRO A 3 20.70 -9.42 -36.01
N ARG A 4 21.82 -9.14 -36.70
CA ARG A 4 22.97 -10.04 -36.78
C ARG A 4 23.69 -10.12 -35.43
N GLN A 5 23.84 -8.99 -34.75
CA GLN A 5 24.39 -8.93 -33.40
C GLN A 5 23.51 -9.73 -32.41
N ALA A 6 22.19 -9.60 -32.48
CA ALA A 6 21.30 -10.36 -31.59
C ALA A 6 21.44 -11.88 -31.80
N ARG A 7 21.48 -12.33 -33.06
CA ARG A 7 21.64 -13.75 -33.40
C ARG A 7 22.98 -14.32 -32.92
N ALA A 8 24.06 -13.58 -33.12
CA ALA A 8 25.39 -13.99 -32.68
C ALA A 8 25.51 -13.96 -31.15
N ALA A 9 24.89 -12.99 -30.46
CA ALA A 9 24.82 -12.96 -28.99
C ALA A 9 24.13 -14.21 -28.43
N ARG A 10 22.99 -14.60 -29.01
CA ARG A 10 22.29 -15.84 -28.63
C ARG A 10 23.16 -17.08 -28.80
N ALA A 11 23.84 -17.18 -29.93
CA ALA A 11 24.73 -18.31 -30.22
C ALA A 11 25.93 -18.36 -29.26
N MET A 12 26.51 -17.19 -28.94
CA MET A 12 27.65 -17.03 -28.04
C MET A 12 27.31 -17.43 -26.59
N LEU A 13 26.07 -17.22 -26.15
CA LEU A 13 25.57 -17.67 -24.84
C LEU A 13 25.06 -19.13 -24.84
N GLY A 14 25.03 -19.81 -26.00
CA GLY A 14 24.51 -21.16 -26.11
C GLY A 14 23.00 -21.29 -25.84
N LEU A 15 22.25 -20.18 -25.94
CA LEU A 15 20.82 -20.16 -25.59
C LEU A 15 19.93 -20.51 -26.79
N SER A 16 18.88 -21.29 -26.52
CA SER A 16 17.79 -21.46 -27.46
C SER A 16 16.95 -20.19 -27.56
N MET A 17 16.24 -20.03 -28.69
CA MET A 17 15.33 -18.91 -28.88
C MET A 17 14.20 -18.89 -27.83
N LYS A 18 13.77 -20.07 -27.37
CA LYS A 18 12.75 -20.21 -26.33
C LYS A 18 13.24 -19.65 -25.00
N GLU A 19 14.47 -19.97 -24.61
CA GLU A 19 15.09 -19.48 -23.37
C GLU A 19 15.24 -17.96 -23.40
N VAL A 20 15.76 -17.40 -24.50
CA VAL A 20 15.85 -15.94 -24.66
C VAL A 20 14.47 -15.28 -24.57
N CYS A 21 13.44 -15.85 -25.20
CA CYS A 21 12.08 -15.30 -25.12
C CYS A 21 11.53 -15.28 -23.69
N THR A 22 11.73 -16.38 -22.95
CA THR A 22 11.31 -16.49 -21.56
C THR A 22 12.07 -15.50 -20.68
N MET A 23 13.39 -15.43 -20.81
CA MET A 23 14.24 -14.60 -19.93
C MET A 23 14.14 -13.10 -20.27
N ALA A 24 14.01 -12.74 -21.55
CA ALA A 24 13.89 -11.35 -21.98
C ALA A 24 12.44 -10.82 -21.95
N GLY A 25 11.44 -11.67 -21.70
CA GLY A 25 10.03 -11.30 -21.71
C GLY A 25 9.55 -10.84 -23.10
N VAL A 26 9.99 -11.51 -24.17
CA VAL A 26 9.66 -11.18 -25.57
C VAL A 26 8.98 -12.36 -26.26
N GLY A 27 7.98 -12.09 -27.08
CA GLY A 27 7.29 -13.12 -27.84
C GLY A 27 8.19 -13.80 -28.89
N LYS A 28 8.05 -15.11 -29.06
CA LYS A 28 8.84 -15.92 -30.00
C LYS A 28 8.84 -15.37 -31.42
N ARG A 29 7.65 -15.03 -31.94
CA ARG A 29 7.49 -14.44 -33.28
C ARG A 29 8.29 -13.14 -33.41
N THR A 30 8.24 -12.29 -32.40
CA THR A 30 8.93 -11.00 -32.38
C THR A 30 10.45 -11.17 -32.44
N LEU A 31 11.00 -12.09 -31.63
CA LEU A 31 12.43 -12.38 -31.66
C LEU A 31 12.87 -13.02 -32.99
N THR A 32 12.07 -13.92 -33.56
CA THR A 32 12.34 -14.52 -34.88
C THR A 32 12.35 -13.48 -35.99
N GLU A 33 11.34 -12.60 -36.03
CA GLU A 33 11.25 -11.52 -37.04
C GLU A 33 12.41 -10.54 -36.89
N PHE A 34 12.80 -10.23 -35.66
CA PHE A 34 13.95 -9.37 -35.35
C PHE A 34 15.26 -9.97 -35.83
N GLU A 35 15.64 -11.16 -35.34
CA GLU A 35 16.90 -11.82 -35.71
C GLU A 35 16.94 -12.13 -37.22
N GLY A 36 15.78 -12.35 -37.85
CA GLY A 36 15.65 -12.57 -39.29
C GLY A 36 15.91 -11.32 -40.13
N GLY A 37 15.85 -10.12 -39.55
CA GLY A 37 15.95 -8.85 -40.29
C GLY A 37 14.75 -8.54 -41.17
N ASN A 38 13.64 -9.26 -40.98
CA ASN A 38 12.45 -9.16 -41.83
C ASN A 38 11.56 -7.95 -41.48
N ARG A 39 11.70 -7.41 -40.26
CA ARG A 39 10.89 -6.29 -39.78
C ARG A 39 11.64 -5.47 -38.74
N ALA A 40 11.54 -4.14 -38.84
CA ALA A 40 11.94 -3.24 -37.77
C ALA A 40 11.01 -3.43 -36.56
N VAL A 41 11.58 -3.79 -35.42
CA VAL A 41 10.83 -3.95 -34.16
C VAL A 41 10.65 -2.59 -33.51
N TYR A 42 9.61 -2.42 -32.71
CA TYR A 42 9.45 -1.23 -31.89
C TYR A 42 10.70 -0.99 -31.02
N PRO A 43 11.17 0.26 -30.87
CA PRO A 43 12.37 0.59 -30.10
C PRO A 43 12.36 0.03 -28.67
N ALA A 44 11.18 0.01 -28.03
CA ALA A 44 11.01 -0.55 -26.69
C ALA A 44 11.35 -2.06 -26.63
N THR A 45 10.99 -2.82 -27.65
CA THR A 45 11.30 -4.25 -27.70
C THR A 45 12.75 -4.51 -28.09
N GLU A 46 13.31 -3.73 -29.01
CA GLU A 46 14.74 -3.81 -29.32
C GLU A 46 15.57 -3.56 -28.06
N ASN A 47 15.21 -2.53 -27.28
CA ASN A 47 15.86 -2.23 -26.01
C ASN A 47 15.75 -3.39 -25.02
N LYS A 48 14.59 -4.04 -24.87
CA LYS A 48 14.46 -5.23 -24.02
C LYS A 48 15.41 -6.36 -24.42
N ILE A 49 15.48 -6.68 -25.71
CA ILE A 49 16.37 -7.74 -26.22
C ILE A 49 17.84 -7.33 -26.01
N LYS A 50 18.19 -6.07 -26.28
CA LYS A 50 19.54 -5.54 -26.08
C LYS A 50 19.94 -5.61 -24.60
N SER A 51 19.10 -5.10 -23.71
CA SER A 51 19.35 -5.08 -22.27
C SER A 51 19.49 -6.49 -21.69
N PHE A 52 18.72 -7.46 -22.19
CA PHE A 52 18.91 -8.86 -21.83
C PHE A 52 20.34 -9.35 -22.15
N TYR A 53 20.83 -9.15 -23.37
CA TYR A 53 22.19 -9.59 -23.70
C TYR A 53 23.27 -8.81 -22.95
N LEU A 54 23.06 -7.52 -22.69
CA LEU A 54 23.96 -6.73 -21.85
C LEU A 54 24.02 -7.28 -20.41
N SER A 55 22.89 -7.70 -19.83
CA SER A 55 22.86 -8.30 -18.48
C SER A 55 23.51 -9.67 -18.41
N GLN A 56 23.61 -10.38 -19.54
CA GLN A 56 24.40 -11.61 -19.70
C GLN A 56 25.90 -11.35 -19.91
N GLY A 57 26.36 -10.11 -19.72
CA GLY A 57 27.78 -9.74 -19.81
C GLY A 57 28.28 -9.59 -21.25
N LEU A 58 27.39 -9.36 -22.22
CA LEU A 58 27.80 -9.03 -23.58
C LEU A 58 27.84 -7.52 -23.79
N SER A 59 28.61 -7.09 -24.79
CA SER A 59 28.68 -5.71 -25.26
C SER A 59 28.59 -5.68 -26.78
N PHE A 60 28.00 -4.62 -27.33
CA PHE A 60 27.76 -4.44 -28.76
C PHE A 60 28.51 -3.22 -29.27
N SER A 61 29.31 -3.40 -30.32
CA SER A 61 29.95 -2.28 -31.02
C SER A 61 28.95 -1.56 -31.93
N PRO A 62 29.13 -0.24 -32.16
CA PRO A 62 28.37 0.49 -33.17
C PRO A 62 28.53 -0.15 -34.56
N PRO A 63 27.48 -0.14 -35.42
CA PRO A 63 27.56 -0.72 -36.76
C PRO A 63 28.62 -0.06 -37.66
N GLU A 64 28.96 1.20 -37.39
CA GLU A 64 29.90 2.02 -38.15
C GLU A 64 31.35 1.50 -38.05
N ASP A 65 31.71 0.88 -36.93
CA ASP A 65 33.04 0.29 -36.67
C ASP A 65 33.08 -1.23 -36.97
N GLY A 66 32.00 -1.78 -37.53
CA GLY A 66 31.79 -3.21 -37.75
C GLY A 66 30.90 -3.86 -36.68
N GLU A 67 30.08 -4.83 -37.11
CA GLU A 67 29.14 -5.54 -36.24
C GLU A 67 29.86 -6.55 -35.32
N ALA A 68 30.46 -6.08 -34.22
CA ALA A 68 31.13 -6.93 -33.23
C ALA A 68 30.31 -7.15 -31.96
N ILE A 69 30.55 -8.29 -31.32
CA ILE A 69 30.03 -8.67 -29.99
C ILE A 69 31.22 -9.17 -29.17
N ARG A 70 31.32 -8.74 -27.91
CA ARG A 70 32.38 -9.16 -27.00
C ARG A 70 31.80 -9.45 -25.63
N PHE A 71 32.38 -10.41 -24.91
CA PHE A 71 32.17 -10.49 -23.45
C PHE A 71 32.74 -9.20 -22.84
N ALA A 72 31.92 -8.48 -22.10
CA ALA A 72 32.37 -7.30 -21.38
C ALA A 72 33.32 -7.76 -20.27
N ILE A 73 34.55 -7.23 -20.26
CA ILE A 73 35.41 -7.29 -19.08
C ILE A 73 34.71 -6.47 -18.00
N ALA A 74 34.65 -6.98 -16.78
CA ALA A 74 33.94 -6.38 -15.66
C ALA A 74 34.63 -5.11 -15.14
N GLU A 75 34.81 -4.10 -15.99
CA GLU A 75 35.23 -2.76 -15.59
C GLU A 75 34.33 -1.69 -16.24
N GLU A 76 33.79 -0.85 -15.36
CA GLU A 76 33.18 0.47 -15.54
C GLU A 76 31.83 0.69 -16.24
N ASN A 77 31.23 -0.25 -16.99
CA ASN A 77 29.87 -0.04 -17.54
C ASN A 77 28.72 -0.67 -16.73
N SER A 78 29.01 -1.33 -15.60
CA SER A 78 27.99 -2.05 -14.82
C SER A 78 27.08 -1.15 -13.99
N SER A 79 27.48 0.10 -13.70
CA SER A 79 26.69 0.99 -12.83
C SER A 79 25.48 1.61 -13.52
N LEU A 80 25.54 1.85 -14.83
CA LEU A 80 24.45 2.46 -15.61
C LEU A 80 23.48 1.41 -16.19
N ALA A 81 23.96 0.26 -16.63
CA ALA A 81 23.13 -0.77 -17.25
C ALA A 81 22.36 -1.65 -16.23
N ALA A 82 22.94 -1.92 -15.05
CA ALA A 82 22.26 -2.68 -13.99
C ALA A 82 21.16 -1.87 -13.27
N ALA A 83 21.14 -0.54 -13.46
CA ALA A 83 20.11 0.32 -12.90
C ALA A 83 18.82 0.33 -13.73
N GLU A 84 18.86 0.04 -15.03
CA GLU A 84 17.73 0.27 -15.94
C GLU A 84 16.82 -0.95 -16.19
N VAL A 85 17.19 -2.16 -15.79
CA VAL A 85 16.31 -3.33 -15.89
C VAL A 85 16.47 -4.21 -14.64
N ARG A 86 15.88 -3.77 -13.54
CA ARG A 86 15.57 -4.70 -12.44
C ARG A 86 14.27 -5.42 -12.78
N ASP A 87 14.25 -6.73 -12.62
CA ASP A 87 13.00 -7.50 -12.79
C ASP A 87 11.96 -6.97 -11.79
N LYS A 88 10.67 -7.00 -12.15
CA LYS A 88 9.57 -6.59 -11.26
C LYS A 88 9.72 -7.32 -9.92
N THR A 89 10.08 -8.60 -9.98
CA THR A 89 10.36 -9.46 -8.82
C THR A 89 11.48 -8.92 -7.93
N GLU A 90 12.59 -8.44 -8.52
CA GLU A 90 13.71 -7.84 -7.77
C GLU A 90 13.33 -6.49 -7.16
N ILE A 91 12.52 -5.68 -7.85
CA ILE A 91 12.01 -4.41 -7.29
C ILE A 91 11.07 -4.69 -6.10
N LEU A 92 10.21 -5.71 -6.20
CA LEU A 92 9.33 -6.11 -5.11
C LEU A 92 10.12 -6.64 -3.90
N ASP A 93 11.16 -7.44 -4.12
CA ASP A 93 12.07 -7.92 -3.07
C ASP A 93 12.85 -6.78 -2.40
N ILE A 94 13.38 -5.84 -3.18
CA ILE A 94 14.13 -4.69 -2.66
C ILE A 94 13.23 -3.77 -1.82
N LEU A 95 11.97 -3.61 -2.24
CA LEU A 95 10.99 -2.83 -1.49
C LEU A 95 10.36 -3.61 -0.34
N GLN A 96 10.72 -4.89 -0.16
CA GLN A 96 10.11 -5.80 0.81
C GLN A 96 8.58 -5.72 0.76
N SER A 97 8.01 -5.67 -0.45
CA SER A 97 6.63 -5.24 -0.68
C SER A 97 5.59 -6.10 0.06
N THR A 98 5.90 -7.39 0.23
CA THR A 98 5.10 -8.36 0.98
C THR A 98 5.13 -8.08 2.48
N GLU A 99 6.30 -7.86 3.07
CA GLU A 99 6.46 -7.51 4.49
C GLU A 99 5.77 -6.18 4.81
N VAL A 100 5.96 -5.16 3.96
CA VAL A 100 5.31 -3.86 4.10
C VAL A 100 3.79 -3.99 4.02
N LEU A 101 3.27 -4.77 3.07
CA LEU A 101 1.83 -5.01 2.94
C LEU A 101 1.26 -5.73 4.18
N GLU A 102 1.99 -6.70 4.73
CA GLU A 102 1.60 -7.41 5.94
C GLU A 102 1.55 -6.46 7.15
N LEU A 103 2.59 -5.63 7.35
CA LEU A 103 2.65 -4.66 8.43
C LEU A 103 1.50 -3.64 8.36
N ILE A 104 1.20 -3.10 7.17
CA ILE A 104 0.09 -2.17 6.98
C ILE A 104 -1.25 -2.87 7.25
N SER A 105 -1.42 -4.10 6.78
CA SER A 105 -2.65 -4.87 6.99
C SER A 105 -2.88 -5.19 8.47
N ASN A 106 -1.83 -5.58 9.19
CA ASN A 106 -1.88 -5.83 10.63
C ASN A 106 -2.23 -4.54 11.41
N SER A 107 -1.60 -3.42 11.05
CA SER A 107 -1.93 -2.12 11.65
C SER A 107 -3.38 -1.71 11.41
N LEU A 108 -3.92 -1.95 10.21
CA LEU A 108 -5.31 -1.66 9.88
C LEU A 108 -6.29 -2.47 10.76
N GLU A 109 -6.03 -3.76 10.99
CA GLU A 109 -6.86 -4.58 11.86
C GLU A 109 -6.81 -4.09 13.32
N ILE A 110 -5.65 -3.67 13.82
CA ILE A 110 -5.51 -3.07 15.15
C ILE A 110 -6.37 -1.81 15.27
N HIS A 111 -6.35 -0.92 14.27
CA HIS A 111 -7.15 0.31 14.30
C HIS A 111 -8.66 0.03 14.26
N LYS A 112 -9.12 -0.97 13.51
CA LYS A 112 -10.53 -1.40 13.55
C LYS A 112 -10.94 -1.94 14.92
N ILE A 113 -10.05 -2.65 15.61
CA ILE A 113 -10.30 -3.12 16.98
C ILE A 113 -10.41 -1.93 17.94
N ILE A 114 -9.57 -0.90 17.77
CA ILE A 114 -9.64 0.33 18.58
C ILE A 114 -10.98 1.05 18.35
N ASP A 115 -11.47 1.10 17.12
CA ASP A 115 -12.75 1.72 16.75
C ASP A 115 -13.96 1.06 17.44
N GLN A 116 -13.84 -0.23 17.80
CA GLN A 116 -14.90 -0.99 18.48
C GLN A 116 -14.88 -0.86 20.01
N ARG A 117 -13.89 -0.15 20.59
CA ARG A 117 -13.77 -0.04 22.04
C ARG A 117 -14.89 0.80 22.66
N PRO A 118 -15.21 0.58 23.95
CA PRO A 118 -16.13 1.44 24.69
C PRO A 118 -15.66 2.90 24.61
N ASN A 119 -16.51 3.75 24.07
CA ASN A 119 -16.20 5.16 23.89
C ASN A 119 -16.48 5.97 25.17
N ILE A 120 -15.96 7.20 25.24
CA ILE A 120 -16.08 8.07 26.43
C ILE A 120 -17.56 8.32 26.75
N SER A 121 -18.38 8.51 25.73
CA SER A 121 -19.82 8.67 25.83
C SER A 121 -20.50 7.55 26.62
N ARG A 122 -20.14 6.29 26.35
CA ARG A 122 -20.66 5.13 27.08
C ARG A 122 -20.26 5.18 28.54
N ALA A 123 -18.99 5.47 28.84
CA ALA A 123 -18.48 5.55 30.21
C ALA A 123 -19.19 6.65 31.00
N VAL A 124 -19.34 7.84 30.41
CA VAL A 124 -20.04 9.00 31.00
C VAL A 124 -21.48 8.66 31.35
N ILE A 125 -22.24 8.04 30.44
CA ILE A 125 -23.64 7.67 30.71
C ILE A 125 -23.75 6.60 31.81
N ILE A 126 -22.91 5.56 31.77
CA ILE A 126 -22.91 4.50 32.80
C ILE A 126 -22.62 5.10 34.17
N GLU A 127 -21.62 5.96 34.26
CA GLU A 127 -21.24 6.59 35.52
C GLU A 127 -22.31 7.57 36.01
N THR A 128 -22.97 8.29 35.10
CA THR A 128 -24.11 9.16 35.43
C THR A 128 -25.26 8.37 36.05
N LEU A 129 -25.63 7.22 35.45
CA LEU A 129 -26.68 6.35 35.98
C LEU A 129 -26.34 5.86 37.39
N LYS A 130 -25.07 5.45 37.62
CA LYS A 130 -24.60 5.02 38.94
C LYS A 130 -24.68 6.13 39.99
N ARG A 131 -24.17 7.33 39.68
CA ARG A 131 -24.11 8.46 40.62
C ARG A 131 -25.49 9.05 40.94
N SER A 132 -26.40 9.05 39.98
CA SER A 132 -27.76 9.57 40.15
C SER A 132 -28.74 8.57 40.75
N GLY A 133 -28.45 7.27 40.69
CA GLY A 133 -29.40 6.21 41.03
C GLY A 133 -30.54 6.06 40.00
N PHE A 134 -30.44 6.71 38.84
CA PHE A 134 -31.46 6.68 37.80
C PHE A 134 -31.38 5.39 36.99
N ASN A 135 -32.55 4.95 36.51
CA ASN A 135 -32.60 4.01 35.39
C ASN A 135 -32.51 4.77 34.05
N GLN A 136 -32.42 4.03 32.93
CA GLN A 136 -32.30 4.64 31.60
C GLN A 136 -33.49 5.56 31.22
N LYS A 137 -34.69 5.23 31.70
CA LYS A 137 -35.91 6.01 31.45
C LYS A 137 -35.86 7.33 32.21
N ASP A 138 -35.49 7.30 33.49
CA ASP A 138 -35.41 8.51 34.33
C ASP A 138 -34.36 9.48 33.79
N LEU A 139 -33.17 8.98 33.44
CA LEU A 139 -32.11 9.81 32.84
C LEU A 139 -32.57 10.41 31.51
N SER A 140 -33.28 9.65 30.67
CA SER A 140 -33.77 10.14 29.39
C SER A 140 -34.76 11.30 29.55
N VAL A 141 -35.64 11.25 30.56
CA VAL A 141 -36.54 12.35 30.89
C VAL A 141 -35.74 13.56 31.36
N GLN A 142 -34.72 13.36 32.21
CA GLN A 142 -33.92 14.46 32.74
C GLN A 142 -33.09 15.21 31.70
N ILE A 143 -32.59 14.52 30.68
CA ILE A 143 -31.79 15.17 29.63
C ILE A 143 -32.61 15.48 28.36
N GLY A 144 -33.92 15.25 28.39
CA GLY A 144 -34.83 15.56 27.28
C GLY A 144 -34.58 14.70 26.03
N CYS A 145 -34.34 13.40 26.19
CA CYS A 145 -34.15 12.47 25.08
C CYS A 145 -34.99 11.19 25.25
N THR A 146 -34.92 10.29 24.26
CA THR A 146 -35.63 9.00 24.31
C THR A 146 -34.83 7.94 25.08
N PRO A 147 -35.47 7.00 25.81
CA PRO A 147 -34.76 5.88 26.45
C PRO A 147 -33.93 5.01 25.49
N SER A 148 -34.42 4.81 24.26
CA SER A 148 -33.70 4.05 23.22
C SER A 148 -32.38 4.71 22.80
N PHE A 149 -32.30 6.03 22.90
CA PHE A 149 -31.07 6.78 22.65
C PHE A 149 -30.03 6.52 23.74
N ILE A 150 -30.44 6.57 25.02
CA ILE A 150 -29.58 6.18 26.15
C ILE A 150 -29.10 4.74 25.98
N ASN A 151 -30.02 3.82 25.65
CA ASN A 151 -29.66 2.42 25.42
C ASN A 151 -28.61 2.27 24.30
N SER A 152 -28.76 3.02 23.20
CA SER A 152 -27.81 3.01 22.08
C SER A 152 -26.41 3.47 22.50
N ILE A 153 -26.31 4.49 23.37
CA ILE A 153 -25.02 4.96 23.90
C ILE A 153 -24.43 3.93 24.86
N THR A 154 -25.23 3.39 25.78
CA THR A 154 -24.75 2.35 26.72
C THR A 154 -24.30 1.07 26.03
N SER A 155 -24.84 0.79 24.84
CA SER A 155 -24.45 -0.31 23.96
C SER A 155 -23.24 0.02 23.06
N GLY A 156 -22.71 1.24 23.11
CA GLY A 156 -21.60 1.70 22.27
C GLY A 156 -21.94 1.97 20.80
N LYS A 157 -23.22 2.01 20.43
CA LYS A 157 -23.65 2.23 19.03
C LYS A 157 -23.72 3.70 18.63
N LYS A 158 -23.76 4.61 19.61
CA LYS A 158 -23.87 6.05 19.40
C LYS A 158 -23.00 6.79 20.42
N SER A 159 -22.44 7.92 20.00
CA SER A 159 -21.75 8.86 20.88
C SER A 159 -22.75 9.90 21.41
N LEU A 160 -22.50 10.43 22.59
CA LEU A 160 -23.29 11.44 23.28
C LEU A 160 -23.00 12.83 22.67
N PRO A 161 -24.00 13.52 22.11
CA PRO A 161 -23.81 14.86 21.58
C PRO A 161 -23.38 15.85 22.67
N ILE A 162 -22.44 16.73 22.32
CA ILE A 162 -21.89 17.77 23.22
C ILE A 162 -22.98 18.66 23.82
N LYS A 163 -24.10 18.88 23.13
CA LYS A 163 -25.23 19.66 23.66
C LYS A 163 -25.82 19.11 24.97
N TYR A 164 -25.61 17.84 25.27
CA TYR A 164 -26.04 17.23 26.54
C TYR A 164 -24.98 17.34 27.65
N ALA A 165 -23.77 17.84 27.35
CA ALA A 165 -22.66 17.89 28.30
C ALA A 165 -23.02 18.69 29.56
N SER A 166 -23.63 19.87 29.43
CA SER A 166 -24.03 20.70 30.57
C SER A 166 -25.04 20.00 31.50
N PHE A 167 -26.00 19.27 30.92
CA PHE A 167 -26.98 18.50 31.69
C PHE A 167 -26.35 17.35 32.47
N ILE A 168 -25.32 16.72 31.90
CA ILE A 168 -24.61 15.61 32.51
C ILE A 168 -23.53 16.08 33.49
N GLN A 169 -22.90 17.23 33.24
CA GLN A 169 -21.82 17.78 34.06
C GLN A 169 -22.20 17.92 35.53
N LYS A 170 -23.48 18.16 35.86
CA LYS A 170 -23.96 18.28 37.25
C LYS A 170 -23.73 17.02 38.11
N TYR A 171 -23.45 15.87 37.49
CA TYR A 171 -23.15 14.61 38.18
C TYR A 171 -21.65 14.34 38.35
N PHE A 172 -20.81 15.26 37.89
CA PHE A 172 -19.35 15.16 37.95
C PHE A 172 -18.77 16.43 38.58
N ASP A 173 -17.74 16.28 39.40
CA ASP A 173 -16.95 17.43 39.80
C ASP A 173 -16.19 17.94 38.57
N LYS A 174 -16.44 19.20 38.18
CA LYS A 174 -15.81 19.81 37.01
C LYS A 174 -14.29 19.94 37.16
N SER A 175 -13.78 20.03 38.39
CA SER A 175 -12.34 20.08 38.66
C SER A 175 -11.65 18.73 38.39
N GLU A 176 -12.37 17.62 38.57
CA GLU A 176 -11.87 16.27 38.32
C GLU A 176 -12.15 15.80 36.89
N PHE A 177 -13.34 16.10 36.37
CA PHE A 177 -13.79 15.61 35.07
C PHE A 177 -14.72 16.62 34.36
N ASP A 178 -14.21 17.19 33.27
CA ASP A 178 -14.97 18.05 32.37
C ASP A 178 -15.59 17.21 31.24
N VAL A 179 -16.90 16.99 31.34
CA VAL A 179 -17.69 16.17 30.41
C VAL A 179 -17.65 16.76 29.00
N GLU A 180 -17.75 18.08 28.85
CA GLU A 180 -17.75 18.72 27.55
C GLU A 180 -16.42 18.51 26.83
N LYS A 181 -15.32 18.77 27.54
CA LYS A 181 -13.97 18.55 27.02
C LYS A 181 -13.72 17.07 26.67
N ALA A 182 -14.21 16.16 27.49
CA ALA A 182 -14.09 14.72 27.25
C ALA A 182 -14.81 14.30 25.95
N LEU A 183 -16.05 14.76 25.72
CA LEU A 183 -16.82 14.48 24.50
C LEU A 183 -16.21 15.15 23.26
N GLN A 184 -15.64 16.35 23.39
CA GLN A 184 -14.90 17.01 22.31
C GLN A 184 -13.67 16.19 21.89
N ASN A 185 -12.91 15.67 22.87
CA ASN A 185 -11.75 14.82 22.62
C ASN A 185 -12.14 13.48 22.00
N GLU A 186 -13.26 12.89 22.42
CA GLU A 186 -13.83 11.69 21.80
C GLU A 186 -14.09 11.93 20.31
N LYS A 187 -14.87 12.97 19.97
CA LYS A 187 -15.18 13.32 18.58
C LYS A 187 -13.93 13.57 17.75
N ARG A 188 -12.91 14.23 18.32
CA ARG A 188 -11.63 14.46 17.64
C ARG A 188 -10.88 13.16 17.39
N SER A 189 -10.86 12.26 18.37
CA SER A 189 -10.22 10.95 18.27
C SER A 189 -10.92 10.06 17.23
N GLU A 190 -12.26 10.01 17.23
CA GLU A 190 -13.06 9.29 16.22
C GLU A 190 -12.74 9.79 14.81
N LYS A 191 -12.67 11.11 14.61
CA LYS A 191 -12.31 11.70 13.31
C LYS A 191 -10.91 11.30 12.86
N LEU A 192 -9.92 11.42 13.75
CA LEU A 192 -8.53 11.06 13.44
C LEU A 192 -8.39 9.56 13.12
N LEU A 193 -9.07 8.70 13.88
CA LEU A 193 -9.06 7.26 13.65
C LEU A 193 -9.68 6.90 12.28
N ALA A 194 -10.82 7.52 11.94
CA ALA A 194 -11.45 7.34 10.64
C ALA A 194 -10.53 7.79 9.48
N GLU A 195 -9.84 8.92 9.64
CA GLU A 195 -8.85 9.41 8.66
C GLU A 195 -7.67 8.43 8.50
N ILE A 196 -7.13 7.91 9.61
CA ILE A 196 -6.05 6.91 9.61
C ILE A 196 -6.50 5.64 8.89
N ILE A 197 -7.67 5.09 9.24
CA ILE A 197 -8.21 3.88 8.61
C ILE A 197 -8.38 4.09 7.10
N ALA A 198 -8.97 5.20 6.68
CA ALA A 198 -9.18 5.50 5.26
C ALA A 198 -7.86 5.64 4.49
N LEU A 199 -6.86 6.29 5.10
CA LEU A 199 -5.52 6.43 4.53
C LEU A 199 -4.82 5.08 4.41
N GLN A 200 -4.88 4.24 5.45
CA GLN A 200 -4.31 2.89 5.42
C GLN A 200 -4.97 2.00 4.35
N GLN A 201 -6.29 2.06 4.21
CA GLN A 201 -6.99 1.34 3.14
C GLN A 201 -6.52 1.74 1.75
N LYS A 202 -6.29 3.05 1.52
CA LYS A 202 -5.71 3.53 0.26
C LYS A 202 -4.30 2.99 0.05
N TYR A 203 -3.45 2.99 1.07
CA TYR A 203 -2.11 2.41 0.98
C TYR A 203 -2.14 0.91 0.65
N VAL A 204 -3.00 0.13 1.32
CA VAL A 204 -3.20 -1.30 1.01
C VAL A 204 -3.62 -1.49 -0.45
N ALA A 205 -4.54 -0.67 -0.96
CA ALA A 205 -4.99 -0.75 -2.35
C ALA A 205 -3.86 -0.42 -3.35
N ILE A 206 -3.06 0.60 -3.08
CA ILE A 206 -1.90 0.97 -3.89
C ILE A 206 -0.88 -0.17 -3.90
N TRP A 207 -0.49 -0.68 -2.74
CA TRP A 207 0.49 -1.77 -2.64
C TRP A 207 0.04 -3.05 -3.34
N ARG A 208 -1.25 -3.39 -3.25
CA ARG A 208 -1.84 -4.53 -3.99
C ARG A 208 -1.84 -4.35 -5.51
N SER A 209 -1.81 -3.11 -6.02
CA SER A 209 -1.72 -2.85 -7.46
C SER A 209 -0.30 -2.97 -8.00
N ILE A 210 0.71 -2.85 -7.12
CA ILE A 210 2.13 -2.93 -7.47
C ILE A 210 2.58 -4.41 -7.49
N ASN A 211 2.12 -5.23 -6.54
CA ASN A 211 2.31 -6.69 -6.56
C ASN A 211 1.52 -7.34 -7.71
#